data_AF-A0AAQ2S3J9-F1
#
_entry.id   AF-A0AAQ2S3J9-F1
#
_cell.length_a   1.000
_cell.length_b   1.000
_cell.length_c   1.000
_cell.angle_alpha   90.00
_cell.angle_beta   90.00
_cell.angle_gamma   90.00
#
_symmetry.space_group_name_H-M   'P 1'
#
loop_
_entity.id
_entity.type
_entity.pdbx_description
1 polymer ?
#
loop_
_entity_poly.entity_id
_entity_poly.type
_entity_poly.pdbx_seq_one_letter_code
_entity_poly.pdbx_strand_id
1 'polypeptide(L)'
;MNRVNFYRNITNARGWITNKHLFYWLYKKGLLKLPTSYFTNKDDCFRNSKIRFTKGFKGGFPISEYLLMLSQSKIVLCPKGFHSTECFRHYEALKQGCIVISEKLSDSYLYNNSPIIQLDNWNGIRKIVNDLLQDESLLMKKSEESLRWYENVMSEKATAMYVLSKIEQ
;
A
#
# COMPACT_ATOMS: atom_id res chain seq x y z
N MET A 1 9.16 6.65 -14.15
CA MET A 1 9.87 5.35 -14.12
C MET A 1 9.31 4.47 -13.00
N ASN A 2 8.83 3.26 -13.29
CA ASN A 2 8.28 2.35 -12.27
C ASN A 2 9.43 1.83 -11.37
N ARG A 3 9.42 2.25 -10.09
CA ARG A 3 10.45 1.93 -9.08
C ARG A 3 10.65 0.42 -8.90
N VAL A 4 9.58 -0.36 -8.99
CA VAL A 4 9.62 -1.83 -8.87
C VAL A 4 10.28 -2.45 -10.10
N ASN A 5 9.94 -2.00 -11.31
CA ASN A 5 10.56 -2.50 -12.55
C ASN A 5 12.05 -2.14 -12.61
N PHE A 6 12.42 -0.93 -12.20
CA PHE A 6 13.80 -0.51 -12.08
C PHE A 6 14.57 -1.42 -11.12
N TYR A 7 14.01 -1.71 -9.94
CA TYR A 7 14.61 -2.65 -9.00
C TYR A 7 14.77 -4.04 -9.60
N ARG A 8 13.72 -4.62 -10.20
CA ARG A 8 13.74 -5.98 -10.78
C ARG A 8 14.78 -6.11 -11.89
N ASN A 9 14.82 -5.16 -12.82
CA ASN A 9 15.78 -5.16 -13.93
C ASN A 9 17.22 -5.13 -13.42
N ILE A 10 17.47 -4.31 -12.40
CA ILE A 10 18.81 -4.17 -11.82
C ILE A 10 19.17 -5.36 -10.92
N THR A 11 18.22 -5.94 -10.18
CA THR A 11 18.49 -7.18 -9.44
C THR A 11 18.78 -8.34 -10.35
N ASN A 12 18.18 -8.38 -11.54
CA ASN A 12 18.49 -9.39 -12.54
C ASN A 12 19.88 -9.15 -13.17
N ALA A 13 20.32 -7.88 -13.25
CA ALA A 13 21.68 -7.50 -13.63
C ALA A 13 22.74 -7.72 -12.51
N ARG A 14 22.36 -8.23 -11.32
CA ARG A 14 23.27 -8.52 -10.20
C ARG A 14 24.44 -9.43 -10.54
N GLY A 15 24.37 -10.20 -11.62
CA GLY A 15 25.50 -11.01 -12.08
C GLY A 15 26.77 -10.19 -12.37
N TRP A 16 26.64 -8.87 -12.59
CA TRP A 16 27.73 -8.00 -13.06
C TRP A 16 28.24 -6.99 -12.01
N ILE A 17 27.57 -6.87 -10.85
CA ILE A 17 27.92 -5.89 -9.80
C ILE A 17 28.40 -6.63 -8.55
N THR A 18 29.71 -6.69 -8.36
CA THR A 18 30.36 -7.45 -7.27
C THR A 18 30.23 -6.78 -5.89
N ASN A 19 30.00 -5.47 -5.82
CA ASN A 19 29.97 -4.73 -4.55
C ASN A 19 28.54 -4.42 -4.06
N LYS A 20 28.01 -5.31 -3.20
CA LYS A 20 26.68 -5.19 -2.57
C LYS A 20 26.48 -3.88 -1.79
N HIS A 21 27.54 -3.31 -1.21
CA HIS A 21 27.46 -2.13 -0.35
C HIS A 21 27.36 -0.84 -1.15
N LEU A 22 28.20 -0.67 -2.18
CA LEU A 22 28.13 0.48 -3.09
C LEU A 22 26.79 0.51 -3.83
N PHE A 23 26.32 -0.67 -4.24
CA PHE A 23 25.00 -0.86 -4.84
C PHE A 23 23.86 -0.40 -3.93
N TYR A 24 23.81 -0.93 -2.70
CA TYR A 24 22.80 -0.56 -1.72
C TYR A 24 22.84 0.94 -1.37
N TRP A 25 24.03 1.54 -1.32
CA TRP A 25 24.21 2.97 -1.03
C TRP A 25 23.69 3.88 -2.16
N LEU A 26 24.09 3.63 -3.42
CA LEU A 26 23.59 4.38 -4.58
C LEU A 26 22.06 4.22 -4.74
N TYR A 27 21.58 2.99 -4.52
CA TYR A 27 20.16 2.63 -4.53
C TYR A 27 19.34 3.36 -3.45
N LYS A 28 19.84 3.38 -2.21
CA LYS A 28 19.22 4.07 -1.07
C LYS A 28 19.15 5.58 -1.28
N LYS A 29 20.17 6.18 -1.91
CA LYS A 29 20.21 7.64 -2.19
C LYS A 29 19.22 8.08 -3.28
N GLY A 30 18.96 7.23 -4.29
CA GLY A 30 18.05 7.54 -5.40
C GLY A 30 16.58 7.29 -5.12
N LEU A 31 16.23 6.18 -4.45
CA LEU A 31 14.84 5.77 -4.24
C LEU A 31 14.19 6.31 -2.96
N LEU A 32 14.95 6.57 -1.89
CA LEU A 32 14.39 7.19 -0.67
C LEU A 32 13.97 8.64 -0.87
N LYS A 33 14.51 9.34 -1.88
CA LYS A 33 14.22 10.75 -2.15
C LYS A 33 12.84 10.98 -2.79
N LEU A 34 12.17 9.93 -3.29
CA LEU A 34 10.96 10.07 -4.11
C LEU A 34 9.61 9.86 -3.39
N PRO A 35 9.49 9.11 -2.27
CA PRO A 35 8.24 9.06 -1.50
C PRO A 35 8.27 9.94 -0.25
N THR A 36 9.44 10.23 0.32
CA THR A 36 9.53 11.04 1.55
C THR A 36 9.01 12.44 1.32
N SER A 37 9.38 13.11 0.23
CA SER A 37 8.96 14.50 -0.05
C SER A 37 7.45 14.72 -0.01
N TYR A 38 6.64 13.77 -0.49
CA TYR A 38 5.16 13.86 -0.44
C TYR A 38 4.57 13.79 0.97
N PHE A 39 5.33 13.25 1.92
CA PHE A 39 4.88 12.92 3.27
C PHE A 39 5.76 13.55 4.37
N THR A 40 6.84 14.26 4.03
CA THR A 40 7.81 14.87 4.98
C THR A 40 7.74 16.39 5.05
N ASN A 41 6.96 17.06 4.20
CA ASN A 41 6.86 18.51 4.25
C ASN A 41 6.14 18.93 5.55
N LYS A 42 6.79 19.77 6.37
CA LYS A 42 6.41 20.05 7.77
C LYS A 42 5.07 20.77 7.92
N ASP A 43 4.59 21.41 6.86
CA ASP A 43 3.31 22.13 6.83
C ASP A 43 2.15 21.28 6.25
N ASP A 44 2.40 19.99 5.93
CA ASP A 44 1.64 19.23 4.93
C ASP A 44 1.07 17.88 5.43
N CYS A 45 1.02 17.66 6.74
CA CYS A 45 0.42 16.46 7.32
C CYS A 45 -1.11 16.59 7.35
N PHE A 46 -1.83 15.59 6.83
CA PHE A 46 -3.30 15.54 6.98
C PHE A 46 -3.68 15.69 8.45
N ARG A 47 -4.71 16.50 8.75
CA ARG A 47 -5.16 16.70 10.13
C ARG A 47 -5.51 15.34 10.75
N ASN A 48 -5.03 15.10 11.98
CA ASN A 48 -5.23 13.83 12.69
C ASN A 48 -4.71 12.59 11.95
N SER A 49 -3.60 12.71 11.22
CA SER A 49 -2.92 11.56 10.60
C SER A 49 -1.76 11.03 11.44
N LYS A 50 -1.43 9.76 11.22
CA LYS A 50 -0.26 9.09 11.79
C LYS A 50 0.65 8.63 10.65
N ILE A 51 1.72 9.37 10.41
CA ILE A 51 2.74 9.04 9.42
C ILE A 51 4.06 8.80 10.15
N ARG A 52 4.62 7.59 10.00
CA ARG A 52 5.91 7.20 10.61
C ARG A 52 6.82 6.61 9.56
N PHE A 53 8.00 7.21 9.41
CA PHE A 53 9.07 6.64 8.60
C PHE A 53 9.90 5.67 9.44
N THR A 54 10.13 4.47 8.92
CA THR A 54 10.92 3.43 9.59
C THR A 54 12.27 3.27 8.88
N LYS A 55 13.28 2.79 9.62
CA LYS A 55 14.64 2.59 9.07
C LYS A 55 14.77 1.31 8.24
N GLY A 56 13.77 0.42 8.27
CA GLY A 56 13.81 -0.87 7.58
C GLY A 56 12.52 -1.69 7.70
N PHE A 57 12.54 -2.87 7.08
CA PHE A 57 11.45 -3.85 7.14
C PHE A 57 11.23 -4.31 8.58
N LYS A 58 9.97 -4.52 8.98
CA LYS A 58 9.54 -4.84 10.36
C LYS A 58 9.91 -3.79 11.43
N GLY A 59 10.40 -2.60 11.05
CA GLY A 59 10.68 -1.51 12.00
C GLY A 59 9.45 -0.69 12.42
N GLY A 60 8.24 -1.28 12.32
CA GLY A 60 6.96 -0.62 12.59
C GLY A 60 6.58 -0.62 14.08
N PHE A 61 5.30 -0.42 14.35
CA PHE A 61 4.74 -0.52 15.70
C PHE A 61 4.61 -1.99 16.15
N PRO A 62 4.54 -2.26 17.47
CA PRO A 62 4.07 -3.53 18.00
C PRO A 62 2.71 -3.90 17.37
N ILE A 63 2.45 -5.20 17.21
CA ILE A 63 1.27 -5.70 16.49
C ILE A 63 -0.03 -5.14 17.08
N SER A 64 -0.18 -5.15 18.41
CA SER A 64 -1.38 -4.65 19.09
C SER A 64 -1.63 -3.16 18.82
N GLU A 65 -0.58 -2.34 18.89
CA GLU A 65 -0.66 -0.90 18.60
C GLU A 65 -0.97 -0.64 17.12
N TYR A 66 -0.34 -1.40 16.22
CA TYR A 66 -0.61 -1.32 14.78
C TYR A 66 -2.08 -1.65 14.46
N LEU A 67 -2.61 -2.75 15.02
CA LEU A 67 -3.99 -3.18 14.79
C LEU A 67 -5.01 -2.19 15.37
N LEU A 68 -4.75 -1.64 16.56
CA LEU A 68 -5.59 -0.60 17.15
C LEU A 68 -5.59 0.67 16.30
N MET A 69 -4.42 1.11 15.83
CA MET A 69 -4.33 2.25 14.93
C MET A 69 -5.08 1.99 13.62
N LEU A 70 -4.96 0.78 13.07
CA LEU A 70 -5.63 0.40 11.83
C LEU A 70 -7.15 0.41 11.98
N SER A 71 -7.70 -0.16 13.07
CA SER A 71 -9.15 -0.18 13.31
C SER A 71 -9.75 1.21 13.57
N GLN A 72 -8.93 2.17 14.03
CA GLN A 72 -9.33 3.56 14.22
C GLN A 72 -9.14 4.43 12.96
N SER A 73 -8.55 3.88 11.89
CA SER A 73 -8.21 4.64 10.69
C SER A 73 -9.34 4.58 9.65
N LYS A 74 -9.75 5.75 9.15
CA LYS A 74 -10.70 5.84 8.02
C LYS A 74 -10.03 5.57 6.67
N ILE A 75 -8.83 6.11 6.49
CA ILE A 75 -8.07 6.07 5.24
C ILE A 75 -6.68 5.53 5.53
N VAL A 76 -6.24 4.56 4.74
CA VAL A 76 -4.92 3.93 4.88
C VAL A 76 -4.16 4.05 3.57
N LEU A 77 -2.96 4.64 3.66
CA LEU A 77 -2.05 4.76 2.53
C LEU A 77 -1.16 3.52 2.43
N CYS A 78 -1.16 2.89 1.26
CA CYS A 78 -0.41 1.68 0.97
C CYS A 78 0.62 1.92 -0.15
N PRO A 79 1.69 2.71 0.10
CA PRO A 79 2.74 2.93 -0.89
C PRO A 79 3.43 1.64 -1.28
N LYS A 80 3.79 1.53 -2.57
CA LYS A 80 4.50 0.35 -3.07
C LYS A 80 5.83 0.17 -2.36
N GLY A 81 6.15 -1.09 -2.11
CA GLY A 81 7.45 -1.49 -1.63
C GLY A 81 8.52 -1.41 -2.71
N PHE A 82 9.72 -1.84 -2.35
CA PHE A 82 10.83 -1.94 -3.30
C PHE A 82 10.67 -3.10 -4.29
N HIS A 83 10.14 -4.23 -3.80
CA HIS A 83 10.05 -5.47 -4.56
C HIS A 83 8.70 -5.71 -5.21
N SER A 84 7.65 -5.14 -4.61
CA SER A 84 6.27 -5.46 -4.92
C SER A 84 5.43 -4.18 -4.80
N THR A 85 4.44 -4.08 -5.67
CA THR A 85 3.43 -3.02 -5.68
C THR A 85 2.47 -3.18 -4.51
N GLU A 86 2.07 -4.41 -4.26
CA GLU A 86 1.24 -4.82 -3.15
C GLU A 86 2.04 -4.93 -1.84
N CYS A 87 1.32 -4.88 -0.74
CA CYS A 87 1.88 -5.02 0.60
C CYS A 87 0.81 -5.51 1.55
N PHE A 88 1.23 -6.07 2.69
CA PHE A 88 0.32 -6.66 3.67
C PHE A 88 -0.78 -5.69 4.12
N ARG A 89 -0.45 -4.40 4.22
CA ARG A 89 -1.38 -3.34 4.60
C ARG A 89 -2.61 -3.23 3.70
N HIS A 90 -2.54 -3.65 2.43
CA HIS A 90 -3.71 -3.61 1.54
C HIS A 90 -4.84 -4.49 2.09
N TYR A 91 -4.56 -5.77 2.37
CA TYR A 91 -5.59 -6.67 2.89
C TYR A 91 -5.96 -6.34 4.33
N GLU A 92 -4.99 -5.94 5.17
CA GLU A 92 -5.25 -5.62 6.57
C GLU A 92 -6.20 -4.43 6.68
N ALA A 93 -5.99 -3.40 5.86
CA ALA A 93 -6.82 -2.22 5.83
C ALA A 93 -8.23 -2.52 5.27
N LEU A 94 -8.32 -3.28 4.17
CA LEU A 94 -9.62 -3.70 3.63
C LEU A 94 -10.42 -4.53 4.65
N LYS A 95 -9.76 -5.42 5.40
CA LYS A 95 -10.37 -6.21 6.48
C LYS A 95 -10.99 -5.35 7.59
N GLN A 96 -10.40 -4.18 7.86
CA GLN A 96 -10.91 -3.23 8.86
C GLN A 96 -11.93 -2.24 8.27
N GLY A 97 -12.28 -2.37 6.99
CA GLY A 97 -13.17 -1.42 6.31
C GLY A 97 -12.50 -0.08 6.00
N CYS A 98 -11.18 0.03 6.12
CA CYS A 98 -10.50 1.26 5.75
C CYS A 98 -10.59 1.51 4.25
N ILE A 99 -10.63 2.79 3.87
CA ILE A 99 -10.45 3.21 2.48
C ILE A 99 -8.98 3.13 2.14
N VAL A 100 -8.64 2.28 1.18
CA VAL A 100 -7.24 2.05 0.78
C VAL A 100 -6.89 2.91 -0.41
N ILE A 101 -5.78 3.65 -0.30
CA ILE A 101 -5.18 4.41 -1.41
C ILE A 101 -3.80 3.83 -1.68
N SER A 102 -3.52 3.50 -2.95
CA SER A 102 -2.26 2.88 -3.37
C SER A 102 -1.79 3.42 -4.71
N GLU A 103 -0.54 3.13 -5.06
CA GLU A 103 -0.11 3.23 -6.46
C GLU A 103 -0.72 2.09 -7.28
N LYS A 104 -0.71 2.18 -8.61
CA LYS A 104 -1.20 1.11 -9.49
C LYS A 104 -0.68 -0.28 -9.08
N LEU A 105 -1.62 -1.19 -8.90
CA LEU A 105 -1.44 -2.60 -8.54
C LEU A 105 -1.41 -3.47 -9.80
N SER A 106 -1.06 -4.74 -9.63
CA SER A 106 -1.06 -5.71 -10.71
C SER A 106 -2.49 -6.02 -11.19
N ASP A 107 -2.61 -6.24 -12.50
CA ASP A 107 -3.82 -6.80 -13.12
C ASP A 107 -3.95 -8.26 -12.68
N SER A 108 -4.72 -8.48 -11.62
CA SER A 108 -4.93 -9.78 -11.00
C SER A 108 -6.31 -9.82 -10.38
N TYR A 109 -6.89 -11.02 -10.24
CA TYR A 109 -8.23 -11.18 -9.69
C TYR A 109 -8.40 -10.55 -8.29
N LEU A 110 -7.31 -10.42 -7.53
CA LEU A 110 -7.29 -9.80 -6.21
C LEU A 110 -7.55 -8.28 -6.25
N TYR A 111 -7.14 -7.60 -7.31
CA TYR A 111 -7.16 -6.14 -7.40
C TYR A 111 -8.04 -5.59 -8.53
N ASN A 112 -8.39 -6.43 -9.49
CA ASN A 112 -9.29 -6.06 -10.57
C ASN A 112 -10.66 -5.71 -10.03
N ASN A 113 -11.15 -4.50 -10.31
CA ASN A 113 -12.40 -3.95 -9.78
C ASN A 113 -12.42 -3.79 -8.24
N SER A 114 -11.26 -3.85 -7.58
CA SER A 114 -11.19 -3.59 -6.13
C SER A 114 -11.56 -2.13 -5.81
N PRO A 115 -12.10 -1.85 -4.60
CA PRO A 115 -12.43 -0.49 -4.17
C PRO A 115 -11.20 0.37 -3.84
N ILE A 116 -10.00 -0.19 -4.02
CA ILE A 116 -8.73 0.51 -3.78
C ILE A 116 -8.63 1.68 -4.75
N ILE A 117 -8.43 2.89 -4.21
CA ILE A 117 -8.15 4.08 -5.00
C ILE A 117 -6.70 3.99 -5.49
N GLN A 118 -6.52 3.71 -6.77
CA GLN A 118 -5.21 3.55 -7.39
C GLN A 118 -4.76 4.84 -8.08
N LEU A 119 -3.53 5.25 -7.80
CA LEU A 119 -2.91 6.46 -8.34
C LEU A 119 -1.71 6.12 -9.23
N ASP A 120 -1.45 6.95 -10.25
CA ASP A 120 -0.20 6.87 -11.02
C ASP A 120 1.02 7.29 -10.19
N ASN A 121 0.83 8.25 -9.30
CA ASN A 121 1.82 8.76 -8.36
C ASN A 121 1.10 9.49 -7.20
N TRP A 122 1.84 9.90 -6.17
CA TRP A 122 1.28 10.52 -4.97
C TRP A 122 0.96 12.01 -5.11
N ASN A 123 1.12 12.61 -6.30
CA ASN A 123 0.70 13.99 -6.53
C ASN A 123 -0.81 14.12 -6.31
N GLY A 124 -1.24 15.19 -5.65
CA GLY A 124 -2.66 15.45 -5.41
C GLY A 124 -3.31 14.60 -4.32
N ILE A 125 -2.54 13.74 -3.62
CA ILE A 125 -3.07 12.92 -2.51
C ILE A 125 -3.78 13.76 -1.44
N ARG A 126 -3.29 14.98 -1.19
CA ARG A 126 -3.90 15.95 -0.27
C ARG A 126 -5.35 16.25 -0.62
N LYS A 127 -5.61 16.56 -1.89
CA LYS A 127 -6.95 16.88 -2.37
C LYS A 127 -7.86 15.66 -2.19
N ILE A 128 -7.41 14.48 -2.64
CA ILE A 128 -8.18 13.24 -2.58
C ILE A 128 -8.60 12.93 -1.13
N VAL A 129 -7.66 12.96 -0.18
CA VAL A 129 -7.97 12.68 1.23
C VAL A 129 -8.91 13.73 1.82
N ASN A 130 -8.71 15.02 1.50
CA ASN A 130 -9.59 16.07 2.01
C ASN A 130 -11.02 15.96 1.44
N ASP A 131 -11.15 15.68 0.15
CA ASP A 131 -12.45 15.47 -0.50
C ASP A 131 -13.18 14.28 0.17
N LEU A 132 -12.47 13.17 0.40
CA LEU A 132 -13.01 12.01 1.12
C LEU A 132 -13.44 12.37 2.54
N LEU A 133 -12.60 13.09 3.30
CA LEU A 133 -12.88 13.44 4.68
C LEU A 133 -14.03 14.44 4.85
N GLN A 134 -14.40 15.17 3.80
CA GLN A 134 -15.51 16.12 3.80
C GLN A 134 -16.86 15.47 3.50
N ASP A 135 -16.89 14.25 2.97
CA ASP A 135 -18.10 13.53 2.59
C ASP A 135 -18.28 12.26 3.42
N GLU A 136 -19.01 12.36 4.52
CA GLU A 136 -19.27 11.25 5.43
C GLU A 136 -20.04 10.09 4.77
N SER A 137 -20.96 10.41 3.85
CA SER A 137 -21.74 9.41 3.12
C SER A 137 -20.84 8.57 2.21
N LEU A 138 -19.90 9.24 1.52
CA LEU A 138 -18.90 8.58 0.69
C LEU A 138 -17.94 7.75 1.52
N LEU A 139 -17.53 8.22 2.71
CA LEU A 139 -16.68 7.45 3.60
C LEU A 139 -17.35 6.13 4.02
N MET A 140 -18.62 6.20 4.44
CA MET A 140 -19.37 5.01 4.84
C MET A 140 -19.51 4.03 3.68
N LYS A 141 -19.93 4.53 2.52
CA LYS A 141 -20.07 3.71 1.31
C LYS A 141 -18.76 3.01 0.94
N LYS A 142 -17.64 3.73 0.95
CA LYS A 142 -16.33 3.14 0.62
C LYS A 142 -15.84 2.15 1.68
N SER A 143 -16.17 2.38 2.95
CA SER A 143 -15.90 1.42 4.03
C SER A 143 -16.64 0.11 3.81
N GLU A 144 -17.92 0.16 3.44
CA GLU A 144 -18.72 -1.01 3.10
C GLU A 144 -18.18 -1.73 1.86
N GLU A 145 -17.79 -0.99 0.82
CA GLU A 145 -17.14 -1.54 -0.38
C GLU A 145 -15.84 -2.28 -0.02
N SER A 146 -15.00 -1.69 0.84
CA SER A 146 -13.77 -2.31 1.35
C SER A 146 -14.03 -3.63 2.08
N LEU A 147 -14.98 -3.64 3.02
CA LEU A 147 -15.34 -4.85 3.77
C LEU A 147 -15.87 -5.93 2.83
N ARG A 148 -16.79 -5.57 1.94
CA ARG A 148 -17.38 -6.50 0.97
C ARG A 148 -16.32 -7.08 0.05
N TRP A 149 -15.35 -6.29 -0.41
CA TRP A 149 -14.24 -6.79 -1.22
C TRP A 149 -13.38 -7.78 -0.44
N TYR A 150 -13.01 -7.44 0.80
CA TYR A 150 -12.27 -8.35 1.66
C TYR A 150 -13.01 -9.67 1.83
N GLU A 151 -14.27 -9.64 2.27
CA GLU A 151 -15.07 -10.83 2.55
C GLU A 151 -15.19 -11.76 1.35
N ASN A 152 -15.42 -11.20 0.15
CA ASN A 152 -15.70 -11.99 -1.06
C ASN A 152 -14.45 -12.41 -1.85
N VAL A 153 -13.32 -11.71 -1.69
CA VAL A 153 -12.15 -11.91 -2.56
C VAL A 153 -10.89 -12.26 -1.77
N MET A 154 -10.67 -11.65 -0.60
CA MET A 154 -9.40 -11.76 0.13
C MET A 154 -9.51 -12.50 1.47
N SER A 155 -10.72 -12.78 1.94
CA SER A 155 -10.93 -13.48 3.20
C SER A 155 -10.34 -14.88 3.13
N GLU A 156 -10.07 -15.43 4.31
CA GLU A 156 -9.57 -16.79 4.48
C GLU A 156 -10.51 -17.79 3.77
N LYS A 157 -11.83 -17.57 3.90
CA LYS A 157 -12.86 -18.36 3.21
C LYS A 157 -12.82 -18.17 1.69
N ALA A 158 -12.80 -16.93 1.20
CA ALA A 158 -12.76 -16.64 -0.23
C ALA A 158 -11.51 -17.24 -0.90
N THR A 159 -10.36 -17.12 -0.22
CA THR A 159 -9.10 -17.71 -0.65
C THR A 159 -9.20 -19.23 -0.73
N ALA A 160 -9.76 -19.89 0.29
CA ALA A 160 -9.95 -21.34 0.28
C ALA A 160 -10.86 -21.79 -0.88
N MET A 161 -11.97 -21.07 -1.11
CA MET A 161 -12.88 -21.36 -2.23
C MET A 161 -12.21 -21.17 -3.59
N TYR A 162 -11.41 -20.11 -3.74
CA TYR A 162 -10.63 -19.89 -4.95
C TYR A 162 -9.65 -21.05 -5.19
N VAL A 163 -8.90 -21.47 -4.17
CA VAL A 163 -7.95 -22.58 -4.27
C VAL A 163 -8.66 -23.88 -4.66
N LEU A 164 -9.79 -24.20 -4.00
CA LEU A 164 -10.60 -25.37 -4.33
C LEU A 164 -11.02 -25.35 -5.81
N SER A 165 -11.52 -24.21 -6.29
CA SER A 165 -11.95 -24.05 -7.69
C SER A 165 -10.84 -24.25 -8.73
N LYS A 166 -9.56 -24.14 -8.32
CA LYS A 166 -8.39 -24.37 -9.18
C LYS A 166 -7.86 -25.80 -9.11
N ILE A 167 -8.19 -26.54 -8.07
CA ILE A 167 -7.81 -27.96 -7.93
C ILE A 167 -8.82 -28.86 -8.68
N GLU A 168 -10.08 -28.45 -8.75
CA GLU A 168 -11.15 -29.19 -9.45
C GLU A 168 -11.17 -28.99 -10.98
N GLN A 169 -10.20 -28.24 -11.54
CA GLN A 169 -10.00 -28.01 -12.98
C GLN A 169 -8.97 -29.00 -13.54
#